data_AF-A0A968ZP77-F1
#
_entry.id   AF-A0A968ZP77-F1
#
_cell.length_a   1.000
_cell.length_b   1.000
_cell.length_c   1.000
_cell.angle_alpha   90.00
_cell.angle_beta   90.00
_cell.angle_gamma   90.00
#
_symmetry.space_group_name_H-M   'P 1'
#
loop_
_entity.id
_entity.type
_entity.pdbx_description
1 polymer ?
#
loop_
_entity_poly.entity_id
_entity_poly.type
_entity_poly.pdbx_seq_one_letter_code
_entity_poly.pdbx_strand_id
1 'polypeptide(L)'
;MGWDHHEKAYPMLSQIAPTLLTQPNREASAWDDWKVYFRFVAESLGKQDIAQQVLDKYDQQIAQVKATIGNQYANKTISVTQVTEEYGIETYTKTLFQARFYQNSICNVQNSKMLSNLVV
;
A
#
# COMPACT_ATOMS: atom_id res chain seq x y z
N MET A 1 10.12 -15.94 -0.38
CA MET A 1 10.03 -14.65 -1.10
C MET A 1 11.03 -13.73 -0.48
N GLY A 2 11.82 -13.02 -1.29
CA GLY A 2 12.83 -12.11 -0.76
C GLY A 2 12.97 -10.86 -1.63
N TRP A 3 13.57 -9.83 -1.04
CA TRP A 3 13.79 -8.54 -1.69
C TRP A 3 15.13 -8.54 -2.44
N ASP A 4 15.19 -7.86 -3.58
CA ASP A 4 16.39 -7.69 -4.40
C ASP A 4 17.69 -7.41 -3.61
N HIS A 5 17.67 -6.55 -2.60
CA HIS A 5 18.87 -6.27 -1.77
C HIS A 5 19.35 -7.45 -0.90
N HIS A 6 18.59 -8.55 -0.81
CA HIS A 6 19.00 -9.82 -0.22
C HIS A 6 19.50 -10.84 -1.25
N GLU A 7 19.84 -10.41 -2.47
CA GLU A 7 20.22 -11.28 -3.61
C GLU A 7 21.23 -12.37 -3.25
N LYS A 8 22.22 -12.01 -2.43
CA LYS A 8 23.32 -12.89 -2.03
C LYS A 8 22.88 -14.13 -1.27
N ALA A 9 21.70 -14.13 -0.63
CA ALA A 9 21.18 -15.29 0.08
C ALA A 9 20.41 -16.26 -0.83
N TYR A 10 20.00 -15.86 -2.04
CA TYR A 10 19.15 -16.68 -2.90
C TYR A 10 19.78 -17.95 -3.44
N PRO A 11 21.07 -18.01 -3.79
CA PRO A 11 21.68 -19.27 -4.19
C PRO A 11 21.56 -20.36 -3.13
N MET A 12 21.57 -20.00 -1.83
CA MET A 12 21.37 -20.94 -0.74
C MET A 12 19.88 -21.29 -0.56
N LEU A 13 18.99 -20.30 -0.61
CA LEU A 13 17.55 -20.52 -0.43
C LEU A 13 16.94 -21.37 -1.55
N SER A 14 17.40 -21.19 -2.79
CA SER A 14 16.98 -21.98 -3.95
C SER A 14 17.39 -23.45 -3.89
N GLN A 15 18.36 -23.82 -3.04
CA GLN A 15 18.72 -25.24 -2.82
C GLN A 15 17.72 -25.97 -1.91
N ILE A 16 16.96 -25.23 -1.09
CA ILE A 16 15.99 -25.81 -0.15
C ILE A 16 14.61 -25.91 -0.80
N ALA A 17 14.18 -24.86 -1.51
CA ALA A 17 12.88 -24.82 -2.16
C ALA A 17 12.87 -23.83 -3.35
N PRO A 18 11.92 -23.98 -4.30
CA PRO A 18 11.70 -23.00 -5.36
C PRO A 18 11.53 -21.59 -4.78
N THR A 19 12.46 -20.70 -5.12
CA THR A 19 12.49 -19.33 -4.59
C THR A 19 12.08 -18.35 -5.69
N LEU A 20 11.05 -17.56 -5.39
CA LEU A 20 10.52 -16.54 -6.31
C LEU A 20 11.06 -15.17 -5.92
N LEU A 21 11.56 -14.46 -6.93
CA LEU A 21 11.97 -13.07 -6.83
C LEU A 21 10.86 -12.17 -7.34
N THR A 22 10.50 -11.20 -6.51
CA THR A 22 9.47 -10.22 -6.85
C THR A 22 10.14 -9.08 -7.62
N GLN A 23 9.49 -8.54 -8.64
CA GLN A 23 10.12 -7.57 -9.54
C GLN A 23 10.66 -6.32 -8.79
N PRO A 24 11.79 -5.76 -9.24
CA PRO A 24 12.48 -4.65 -8.57
C PRO A 24 11.85 -3.26 -8.79
N ASN A 25 10.79 -3.12 -9.59
CA ASN A 25 10.26 -1.80 -9.99
C ASN A 25 9.25 -1.20 -9.00
N ARG A 26 9.69 -0.96 -7.76
CA ARG A 26 8.91 -0.21 -6.74
C ARG A 26 8.78 1.30 -7.01
N GLU A 27 9.15 1.79 -8.20
CA GLU A 27 9.23 3.23 -8.47
C GLU A 27 7.88 3.91 -8.80
N ALA A 28 6.78 3.17 -8.95
CA ALA A 28 5.49 3.79 -9.24
C ALA A 28 4.45 3.46 -8.17
N SER A 29 4.50 4.20 -7.05
CA SER A 29 3.43 4.29 -6.05
C SER A 29 3.15 2.97 -5.30
N ALA A 30 3.46 2.96 -3.99
CA ALA A 30 3.27 1.86 -3.02
C ALA A 30 1.82 1.31 -2.85
N TRP A 31 0.93 1.59 -3.80
CA TRP A 31 -0.52 1.48 -3.69
C TRP A 31 -1.15 0.58 -4.73
N ASP A 32 -0.62 0.61 -5.95
CA ASP A 32 -0.96 -0.37 -6.97
C ASP A 32 0.00 -1.57 -6.91
N ASP A 33 1.13 -1.40 -6.22
CA ASP A 33 2.18 -2.40 -6.09
C ASP A 33 1.75 -3.62 -5.25
N TRP A 34 0.91 -3.44 -4.22
CA TRP A 34 0.49 -4.59 -3.39
C TRP A 34 -0.51 -5.52 -4.10
N LYS A 35 -1.42 -4.98 -4.92
CA LYS A 35 -2.35 -5.80 -5.72
C LYS A 35 -1.58 -6.53 -6.81
N VAL A 36 -0.58 -5.88 -7.42
CA VAL A 36 0.35 -6.50 -8.37
C VAL A 36 1.14 -7.63 -7.69
N TYR A 37 1.71 -7.38 -6.51
CA TYR A 37 2.41 -8.39 -5.72
C TYR A 37 1.49 -9.56 -5.34
N PHE A 38 0.27 -9.26 -4.90
CA PHE A 38 -0.72 -10.27 -4.54
C PHE A 38 -1.09 -11.15 -5.75
N ARG A 39 -1.30 -10.54 -6.92
CA ARG A 39 -1.50 -11.27 -8.18
C ARG A 39 -0.29 -12.12 -8.55
N PHE A 40 0.93 -11.59 -8.44
CA PHE A 40 2.17 -12.33 -8.69
C PHE A 40 2.29 -13.60 -7.81
N VAL A 41 1.99 -13.47 -6.50
CA VAL A 41 1.98 -14.62 -5.59
C VAL A 41 0.89 -15.62 -5.99
N ALA A 42 -0.30 -15.14 -6.31
CA ALA A 42 -1.40 -16.01 -6.73
C ALA A 42 -1.11 -16.77 -8.02
N GLU A 43 -0.52 -16.11 -9.01
CA GLU A 43 -0.07 -16.72 -10.26
C GLU A 43 0.98 -17.80 -10.01
N SER A 44 1.95 -17.50 -9.15
CA SER A 44 3.00 -18.45 -8.77
C SER A 44 2.45 -19.70 -8.05
N LEU A 45 1.27 -19.59 -7.44
CA LEU A 45 0.58 -20.68 -6.76
C LEU A 45 -0.53 -21.33 -7.61
N GLY A 46 -0.80 -20.83 -8.82
CA GLY A 46 -1.93 -21.28 -9.65
C GLY A 46 -3.31 -21.00 -9.02
N LYS A 47 -3.45 -19.88 -8.31
CA LYS A 47 -4.65 -19.47 -7.55
C LYS A 47 -5.26 -18.15 -8.04
N GLN A 48 -5.15 -17.85 -9.33
CA GLN A 48 -5.61 -16.61 -9.94
C GLN A 48 -7.11 -16.37 -9.69
N ASP A 49 -7.95 -17.40 -9.81
CA ASP A 49 -9.40 -17.29 -9.60
C ASP A 49 -9.74 -16.87 -8.16
N ILE A 50 -9.06 -17.45 -7.17
CA ILE A 50 -9.24 -17.10 -5.76
C ILE A 50 -8.76 -15.66 -5.51
N ALA A 51 -7.62 -15.28 -6.08
CA ALA A 51 -7.10 -13.93 -5.94
C ALA A 51 -8.06 -12.90 -6.53
N GLN A 52 -8.66 -13.19 -7.69
CA GLN A 52 -9.65 -12.30 -8.28
C GLN A 52 -10.88 -12.14 -7.37
N GLN A 53 -11.41 -13.22 -6.78
CA GLN A 53 -12.52 -13.13 -5.82
C GLN A 53 -12.18 -12.26 -4.60
N VAL A 54 -10.96 -12.38 -4.07
CA VAL A 54 -10.50 -11.56 -2.94
C VAL A 54 -10.41 -10.08 -3.34
N LEU A 55 -9.87 -9.79 -4.52
CA LEU A 55 -9.75 -8.42 -5.03
C LEU A 55 -11.11 -7.79 -5.32
N ASP A 56 -12.05 -8.56 -5.88
CA ASP A 56 -13.41 -8.09 -6.14
C ASP A 56 -14.14 -7.74 -4.83
N LYS A 57 -14.00 -8.60 -3.80
CA LYS A 57 -14.55 -8.33 -2.47
C LYS A 57 -13.94 -7.08 -1.85
N TYR A 58 -12.63 -6.91 -1.98
CA TYR A 58 -11.95 -5.69 -1.51
C TYR A 58 -12.51 -4.44 -2.21
N ASP A 59 -12.63 -4.47 -3.54
CA ASP A 59 -13.12 -3.31 -4.31
C ASP A 59 -14.60 -2.99 -3.98
N GLN A 60 -15.43 -4.01 -3.71
CA GLN A 60 -16.79 -3.83 -3.20
C GLN A 60 -16.80 -3.13 -1.83
N GLN A 61 -15.94 -3.53 -0.90
CA GLN A 61 -15.85 -2.90 0.42
C GLN A 61 -15.43 -1.43 0.32
N ILE A 62 -14.45 -1.13 -0.54
CA ILE A 62 -14.03 0.25 -0.80
C ILE A 62 -15.18 1.08 -1.38
N ALA A 63 -15.93 0.52 -2.34
CA ALA A 63 -17.10 1.21 -2.90
C ALA A 63 -18.18 1.49 -1.85
N GLN A 64 -18.44 0.53 -0.95
CA GLN A 64 -19.41 0.71 0.13
C GLN A 64 -18.97 1.79 1.12
N VAL A 65 -17.69 1.82 1.49
CA VAL A 65 -17.13 2.87 2.36
C VAL A 65 -17.25 4.24 1.69
N LYS A 66 -16.88 4.37 0.41
CA LYS A 66 -17.03 5.61 -0.36
C LYS A 66 -18.47 6.11 -0.37
N ALA A 67 -19.42 5.22 -0.63
CA ALA A 67 -20.84 5.55 -0.68
C ALA A 67 -21.37 6.01 0.69
N THR A 68 -20.91 5.37 1.77
CA THR A 68 -21.30 5.70 3.15
C THR A 68 -20.78 7.07 3.58
N ILE A 69 -19.54 7.39 3.22
CA ILE A 69 -18.90 8.68 3.54
C ILE A 69 -19.47 9.79 2.66
N GLY A 70 -19.74 9.51 1.39
CA GLY A 70 -20.26 10.47 0.42
C GLY A 70 -19.39 11.72 0.33
N ASN A 71 -20.03 12.90 0.34
CA ASN A 71 -19.34 14.20 0.23
C ASN A 71 -19.07 14.88 1.58
N GLN A 72 -19.23 14.17 2.71
CA GLN A 72 -19.14 14.74 4.06
C GLN A 72 -17.81 15.48 4.33
N TYR A 73 -16.74 15.07 3.64
CA TYR A 73 -15.39 15.57 3.86
C TYR A 73 -14.77 16.23 2.60
N ALA A 74 -15.56 16.45 1.54
CA ALA A 74 -15.06 16.90 0.23
C ALA A 74 -14.20 18.18 0.26
N ASN A 75 -14.42 19.06 1.25
CA ASN A 75 -13.68 20.32 1.44
C ASN A 75 -12.80 20.32 2.70
N LYS A 76 -12.45 19.15 3.23
CA LYS A 76 -11.63 19.01 4.44
C LYS A 76 -10.30 18.37 4.10
N THR A 77 -9.22 18.93 4.66
CA THR A 77 -7.90 18.31 4.61
C THR A 77 -7.83 17.24 5.70
N ILE A 78 -7.50 16.01 5.32
CA ILE A 78 -7.34 14.87 6.24
C ILE A 78 -5.85 14.55 6.33
N SER A 79 -5.33 14.47 7.56
CA SER A 79 -3.98 14.00 7.87
C SER A 79 -4.06 12.65 8.56
N VAL A 80 -3.12 11.75 8.24
CA VAL A 80 -3.04 10.41 8.83
C VAL A 80 -1.70 10.28 9.51
N THR A 81 -1.73 9.88 10.78
CA THR A 81 -0.54 9.76 11.63
C THR A 81 -0.59 8.42 12.35
N GLN A 82 0.50 7.67 12.33
CA GLN A 82 0.69 6.51 13.17
C GLN A 82 1.58 6.88 14.36
N VAL A 83 1.19 6.42 15.54
CA VAL A 83 1.97 6.59 16.77
C VAL A 83 2.39 5.20 17.24
N THR A 84 3.68 4.98 17.39
CA THR A 84 4.24 3.74 17.94
C THR A 84 5.24 4.06 19.04
N GLU A 85 5.40 3.13 19.98
CA GLU A 85 6.41 3.26 21.04
C GLU A 85 7.85 3.22 20.48
N GLU A 86 8.07 2.42 19.43
CA GLU A 86 9.40 2.15 18.86
C GLU A 86 9.87 3.26 17.91
N TYR A 87 8.99 3.78 17.04
CA TYR A 87 9.34 4.73 15.97
C TYR A 87 8.78 6.14 16.21
N GLY A 88 8.07 6.38 17.32
CA GLY A 88 7.49 7.66 17.64
C GLY A 88 6.29 8.01 16.74
N ILE A 89 6.25 9.25 16.25
CA ILE A 89 5.15 9.78 15.44
C ILE A 89 5.56 9.78 13.97
N GLU A 90 4.88 8.95 13.17
CA GLU A 90 5.02 8.91 11.72
C GLU A 90 3.82 9.56 11.06
N THR A 91 4.07 10.58 10.23
CA THR A 91 3.00 11.23 9.45
C THR A 91 3.05 10.76 8.01
N TYR A 92 1.90 10.38 7.48
CA TYR A 92 1.82 9.88 6.11
C TYR A 92 1.56 11.03 5.14
N THR A 93 2.52 11.28 4.25
CA THR A 93 2.31 12.13 3.09
C THR A 93 1.50 11.37 2.03
N LYS A 94 0.91 12.10 1.08
CA LYS A 94 0.04 11.60 -0.01
C LYS A 94 0.60 10.38 -0.79
N THR A 95 1.89 10.11 -0.68
CA THR A 95 2.59 9.01 -1.36
C THR A 95 2.63 7.69 -0.58
N LEU A 96 2.27 7.63 0.71
CA LEU A 96 2.47 6.46 1.60
C LEU A 96 1.19 5.71 1.96
N PHE A 97 1.17 4.36 1.88
CA PHE A 97 0.05 3.36 1.94
C PHE A 97 -1.14 3.62 2.91
N GLN A 98 -1.02 4.53 3.85
CA GLN A 98 -2.10 4.95 4.71
C GLN A 98 -2.81 6.14 4.07
N ALA A 99 -2.10 7.19 3.64
CA ALA A 99 -2.68 8.45 3.15
C ALA A 99 -3.59 8.34 1.90
N ARG A 100 -3.26 7.53 0.89
CA ARG A 100 -4.14 7.19 -0.25
C ARG A 100 -5.22 6.13 0.02
N PHE A 101 -5.21 5.38 1.12
CA PHE A 101 -6.34 4.55 1.50
C PHE A 101 -7.43 5.51 1.93
N TYR A 102 -7.06 6.52 2.72
CA TYR A 102 -7.91 7.67 3.00
C TYR A 102 -8.18 8.52 1.74
N GLN A 103 -7.24 8.70 0.81
CA GLN A 103 -7.53 9.45 -0.42
C GLN A 103 -8.52 8.75 -1.35
N ASN A 104 -8.27 7.47 -1.63
CA ASN A 104 -9.09 6.66 -2.50
C ASN A 104 -10.41 6.31 -1.82
N SER A 105 -10.48 6.15 -0.49
CA SER A 105 -11.72 5.73 0.19
C SER A 105 -12.53 6.89 0.77
N ILE A 106 -11.92 8.05 1.01
CA ILE A 106 -12.52 9.14 1.82
C ILE A 106 -12.47 10.50 1.11
N CYS A 107 -11.34 10.97 0.55
CA CYS A 107 -11.21 12.37 0.11
C CYS A 107 -10.11 12.68 -0.93
N ASN A 108 -10.35 13.61 -1.84
CA ASN A 108 -9.32 14.15 -2.74
C ASN A 108 -8.35 15.09 -1.98
N VAL A 109 -7.25 14.55 -1.43
CA VAL A 109 -6.27 15.34 -0.65
C VAL A 109 -5.49 16.32 -1.54
N GLN A 110 -5.64 17.63 -1.26
CA GLN A 110 -4.81 18.72 -1.76
C GLN A 110 -3.65 19.04 -0.79
N ASN A 111 -2.46 19.25 -1.39
CA ASN A 111 -1.11 19.53 -0.87
C ASN A 111 -0.85 19.88 0.61
N SER A 112 0.21 19.27 1.16
CA SER A 112 0.95 19.79 2.30
C SER A 112 1.92 20.91 1.88
N LYS A 113 1.48 22.16 1.97
CA LYS A 113 2.39 23.30 2.26
C LYS A 113 2.36 23.57 3.76
N MET A 114 2.90 22.67 4.56
CA MET A 114 2.99 22.82 6.03
C MET A 114 4.30 22.22 6.55
N LEU A 115 5.43 22.53 5.91
CA LEU A 115 6.77 22.23 6.43
C LEU A 115 7.66 23.49 6.52
N SER A 116 7.09 24.67 6.75
CA SER A 116 7.89 25.89 6.96
C SER A 116 7.77 26.53 8.35
N ASN A 117 6.88 26.06 9.24
CA ASN A 117 6.60 26.77 10.50
C ASN A 117 6.70 25.89 11.77
N LEU A 118 7.65 24.96 11.83
CA LEU A 118 8.03 24.34 13.10
C LEU A 118 9.54 24.07 13.14
N VAL A 119 10.30 25.16 13.11
CA VAL A 119 11.59 25.26 13.78
C VAL A 119 11.40 26.35 14.83
N VAL A 120 11.34 25.94 16.09
CA VAL A 120 11.72 26.80 17.23
C VAL A 120 13.07 26.28 17.69
#